data_AF-A0A3D5PAU5-F1
#
_entry.id   AF-A0A3D5PAU5-F1
#
_cell.length_a   1.000
_cell.length_b   1.000
_cell.length_c   1.000
_cell.angle_alpha   90.00
_cell.angle_beta   90.00
_cell.angle_gamma   90.00
#
_symmetry.space_group_name_H-M   'P 1'
#
loop_
_entity.id
_entity.type
_entity.pdbx_description
1 polymer ?
#
loop_
_entity_poly.entity_id
_entity_poly.type
_entity_poly.pdbx_seq_one_letter_code
_entity_poly.pdbx_strand_id
1 'polypeptide(L)'
;MQKPSFNFKHTHNPNTVKIRNRVLIITVCAALISAIVGSVCFFSGIEKPERAVPAGKSSSYAHRTFSETRSHAPSAASFAPKPSQPAAKAVVKPKKVIYLTFDDGPSTLTVPLLNVLDKYHVKATFFVVGVNDKDEVSDLKEIARRGHAIGVHSYTHDYRQIYASPEAFFSDFDKMHSLIKN
;
A
#
# COMPACT_ATOMS: atom_id res chain seq x y z
N MET A 1 42.85 69.66 22.91
CA MET A 1 42.84 68.27 23.43
C MET A 1 41.71 67.50 22.76
N GLN A 2 42.01 66.66 21.76
CA GLN A 2 41.05 65.74 21.13
C GLN A 2 41.20 64.35 21.78
N LYS A 3 40.09 63.77 22.26
CA LYS A 3 40.06 62.38 22.72
C LYS A 3 40.04 61.44 21.51
N PRO A 4 40.82 60.35 21.49
CA PRO A 4 40.70 59.34 20.44
C PRO A 4 39.42 58.53 20.65
N SER A 5 38.59 58.44 19.61
CA SER A 5 37.48 57.50 19.53
C SER A 5 37.99 56.14 19.04
N PHE A 6 37.91 55.13 19.91
CA PHE A 6 38.30 53.77 19.58
C PHE A 6 37.08 53.02 19.03
N ASN A 7 37.11 52.67 17.74
CA ASN A 7 36.00 52.02 17.06
C ASN A 7 36.27 50.50 17.02
N PHE A 8 35.61 49.75 17.93
CA PHE A 8 35.75 48.29 17.99
C PHE A 8 34.90 47.64 16.89
N LYS A 9 35.52 47.27 15.77
CA LYS A 9 34.87 46.44 14.75
C LYS A 9 34.79 44.99 15.25
N HIS A 10 33.62 44.58 15.71
CA HIS A 10 33.31 43.14 15.91
C HIS A 10 33.35 42.43 14.56
N THR A 11 34.40 41.65 14.30
CA THR A 11 34.47 40.77 13.14
C THR A 11 33.72 39.47 13.46
N HIS A 12 32.52 39.31 12.89
CA HIS A 12 31.83 38.02 12.93
C HIS A 12 32.53 37.04 12.00
N ASN A 13 33.20 36.04 12.59
CA ASN A 13 33.80 34.94 11.84
C ASN A 13 32.68 34.01 11.32
N PRO A 14 32.41 33.92 10.01
CA PRO A 14 31.33 33.10 9.47
C PRO A 14 31.52 31.59 9.72
N ASN A 15 32.76 31.15 9.99
CA ASN A 15 33.06 29.76 10.31
C ASN A 15 32.54 29.36 11.70
N THR A 16 32.52 30.28 12.68
CA THR A 16 32.02 29.95 14.03
C THR A 16 30.51 29.74 14.03
N VAL A 17 29.77 30.48 13.20
CA VAL A 17 28.32 30.31 13.03
C VAL A 17 28.01 28.97 12.36
N LYS A 18 28.76 28.60 11.33
CA LYS A 18 28.55 27.33 10.60
C LYS A 18 28.86 26.11 11.46
N ILE A 19 29.89 26.19 12.31
CA ILE A 19 30.25 25.13 13.27
C ILE A 19 29.18 25.03 14.37
N ARG A 20 28.73 26.16 14.93
CA ARG A 20 27.69 26.17 15.96
C ARG A 20 26.37 25.57 15.46
N ASN A 21 25.97 25.87 14.23
CA ASN A 21 24.76 25.30 13.64
C ASN A 21 24.89 23.79 13.39
N ARG A 22 26.07 23.30 12.99
CA ARG A 22 26.31 21.86 12.81
C ARG A 22 26.27 21.09 14.13
N VAL A 23 26.90 21.63 15.18
CA VAL A 23 26.89 21.02 16.51
C VAL A 23 25.47 20.97 17.09
N LEU A 24 24.69 22.05 16.93
CA LEU A 24 23.30 22.11 17.38
C LEU A 24 22.39 21.09 16.67
N ILE A 25 22.56 20.93 15.34
CA ILE A 25 21.78 19.94 14.58
C ILE A 25 22.12 18.51 15.04
N ILE A 26 23.40 18.20 15.23
CA ILE A 26 23.83 16.86 15.66
C ILE A 26 23.30 16.51 17.04
N THR A 27 23.33 17.44 18.00
CA THR A 27 22.85 17.18 19.37
C THR A 27 21.33 17.01 19.43
N VAL A 28 20.57 17.80 18.67
CA VAL A 28 19.10 17.65 18.58
C VAL A 28 18.71 16.33 17.92
N CYS A 29 19.38 15.94 16.84
CA CYS A 29 19.12 14.65 16.17
C CYS A 29 19.44 13.46 17.10
N ALA A 30 20.54 13.50 17.84
CA ALA A 30 20.91 12.42 18.77
C ALA A 30 19.89 12.25 19.91
N ALA A 31 19.35 13.34 20.46
CA ALA A 31 18.34 13.31 21.51
C ALA A 31 16.98 12.79 21.02
N LEU A 32 16.60 13.10 19.78
CA LEU A 32 15.36 12.57 19.18
C LEU A 32 15.47 11.07 18.90
N ILE A 33 16.63 10.59 18.45
CA ILE A 33 16.86 9.17 18.19
C ILE A 33 16.82 8.36 19.49
N SER A 34 17.40 8.86 20.59
CA SER A 34 17.37 8.14 21.88
C SER A 34 15.96 8.03 22.48
N ALA A 35 15.12 9.06 22.32
CA ALA A 35 13.73 9.03 22.77
C ALA A 35 12.86 8.02 22.00
N ILE A 36 13.13 7.82 20.70
CA ILE A 36 12.37 6.86 19.88
C ILE A 36 12.77 5.42 20.20
N VAL A 37 14.06 5.15 20.43
CA VAL A 37 14.54 3.79 20.77
C VAL A 37 14.08 3.36 22.16
N GLY A 38 13.98 4.29 23.13
CA GLY A 38 13.49 3.98 24.48
C GLY A 38 12.01 3.56 24.53
N SER A 39 11.18 4.06 23.61
CA SER A 39 9.73 3.77 23.59
C SER A 39 9.39 2.37 23.05
N VAL A 40 10.29 1.76 22.27
CA VAL A 40 10.05 0.45 21.62
C VAL A 40 10.27 -0.73 22.57
N CYS A 41 10.97 -0.54 23.70
CA CYS A 41 11.35 -1.63 24.60
C CYS A 41 10.36 -1.92 25.75
N PHE A 42 9.25 -1.19 25.90
CA PHE A 42 8.37 -1.31 27.09
C PHE A 42 7.00 -1.97 26.88
N PHE A 43 6.72 -2.57 25.71
CA PHE A 43 5.40 -3.14 25.40
C PHE A 43 5.40 -4.59 24.92
N SER A 44 6.32 -5.41 25.42
CA SER A 44 6.33 -6.86 25.17
C SER A 44 6.12 -7.63 26.48
N GLY A 45 4.86 -7.78 26.92
CA GLY A 45 4.59 -8.55 28.13
C GLY A 45 3.15 -8.61 28.61
N ILE A 46 2.19 -8.95 27.74
CA ILE A 46 0.93 -9.60 28.17
C ILE A 46 0.54 -10.63 27.10
N GLU A 47 0.98 -11.88 27.27
CA GLU A 47 0.40 -13.02 26.54
C GLU A 47 -0.93 -13.39 27.18
N LYS A 48 -1.98 -13.50 26.37
CA LYS A 48 -3.31 -13.99 26.78
C LYS A 48 -3.49 -15.40 26.21
N PRO A 49 -3.96 -16.39 26.99
CA PRO A 49 -4.02 -17.77 26.53
C PRO A 49 -5.14 -17.98 25.49
N GLU A 50 -4.81 -18.78 24.48
CA GLU A 50 -5.68 -19.17 23.37
C GLU A 50 -6.79 -20.13 23.86
N ARG A 51 -8.04 -19.82 23.49
CA ARG A 51 -9.23 -20.63 23.81
C ARG A 51 -9.65 -21.39 22.57
N ALA A 52 -9.71 -22.71 22.65
CA ALA A 52 -10.10 -23.61 21.58
C ALA A 52 -11.54 -23.35 21.08
N VAL A 53 -11.73 -23.38 19.76
CA VAL A 53 -13.04 -23.33 19.09
C VAL A 53 -13.40 -24.75 18.59
N PRO A 54 -14.61 -25.27 18.87
CA PRO A 54 -15.02 -26.59 18.40
C PRO A 54 -15.51 -26.56 16.95
N ALA A 55 -15.28 -27.68 16.25
CA ALA A 55 -15.71 -27.93 14.89
C ALA A 55 -17.25 -27.97 14.76
N GLY A 56 -17.78 -27.22 13.80
CA GLY A 56 -19.22 -27.13 13.51
C GLY A 56 -19.53 -27.27 12.02
N LYS A 57 -19.90 -28.50 11.63
CA LYS A 57 -20.83 -28.93 10.58
C LYS A 57 -20.86 -28.16 9.24
N SER A 58 -20.27 -28.80 8.23
CA SER A 58 -20.48 -28.53 6.80
C SER A 58 -21.93 -28.82 6.38
N SER A 59 -22.65 -27.80 5.91
CA SER A 59 -23.94 -27.95 5.25
C SER A 59 -23.73 -28.26 3.76
N SER A 60 -24.33 -29.36 3.31
CA SER A 60 -24.25 -29.92 1.97
C SER A 60 -25.12 -29.12 0.99
N TYR A 61 -24.51 -28.47 -0.01
CA TYR A 61 -25.24 -28.07 -1.21
C TYR A 61 -25.19 -29.19 -2.24
N ALA A 62 -26.37 -29.56 -2.72
CA ALA A 62 -26.61 -30.63 -3.67
C ALA A 62 -25.88 -30.39 -5.00
N HIS A 63 -24.97 -31.30 -5.35
CA HIS A 63 -24.41 -31.38 -6.69
C HIS A 63 -25.43 -32.01 -7.63
N ARG A 64 -25.87 -31.22 -8.61
CA ARG A 64 -26.67 -31.67 -9.75
C ARG A 64 -25.78 -32.52 -10.66
N THR A 65 -26.19 -33.76 -10.87
CA THR A 65 -25.56 -34.72 -11.79
C THR A 65 -25.67 -34.22 -13.22
N PHE A 66 -24.53 -33.97 -13.87
CA PHE A 66 -24.46 -33.91 -15.33
C PHE A 66 -23.68 -35.13 -15.82
N SER A 67 -24.30 -35.82 -16.75
CA SER A 67 -23.93 -37.09 -17.32
C SER A 67 -22.61 -37.07 -18.05
N GLU A 68 -21.88 -38.15 -17.82
CA GLU A 68 -20.61 -38.57 -18.35
C GLU A 68 -20.68 -38.92 -19.86
N THR A 69 -19.79 -38.33 -20.67
CA THR A 69 -19.34 -38.93 -21.94
C THR A 69 -17.83 -38.73 -22.12
N ARG A 70 -17.12 -39.75 -21.66
CA ARG A 70 -15.89 -40.39 -22.18
C ARG A 70 -14.79 -39.59 -22.90
N SER A 71 -13.60 -39.89 -22.37
CA SER A 71 -12.35 -40.27 -23.07
C SER A 71 -11.48 -39.14 -23.59
N HIS A 72 -10.36 -38.90 -22.89
CA HIS A 72 -8.97 -38.94 -23.40
C HIS A 72 -8.04 -38.41 -22.29
N ALA A 73 -7.53 -39.31 -21.45
CA ALA A 73 -6.47 -38.99 -20.49
C ALA A 73 -5.15 -39.54 -21.04
N PRO A 74 -4.10 -38.73 -21.24
CA PRO A 74 -2.77 -39.25 -21.50
C PRO A 74 -2.15 -39.75 -20.19
N SER A 75 -1.52 -40.92 -20.30
CA SER A 75 -0.79 -41.68 -19.29
C SER A 75 0.17 -40.83 -18.44
N ALA A 76 -0.12 -40.73 -17.14
CA ALA A 76 0.84 -40.30 -16.13
C ALA A 76 1.81 -41.44 -15.83
N ALA A 77 2.97 -41.47 -16.48
CA ALA A 77 4.06 -42.36 -16.12
C ALA A 77 5.41 -41.61 -16.19
N SER A 78 6.16 -41.75 -15.09
CA SER A 78 7.58 -41.45 -14.94
C SER A 78 8.01 -39.98 -14.72
N PHE A 79 7.81 -39.49 -13.49
CA PHE A 79 8.75 -38.58 -12.84
C PHE A 79 8.91 -38.99 -11.37
N ALA A 80 9.74 -40.01 -11.12
CA ALA A 80 10.19 -40.28 -9.76
C ALA A 80 11.31 -39.27 -9.40
N PRO A 81 11.14 -38.41 -8.39
CA PRO A 81 12.19 -37.48 -8.00
C PRO A 81 13.33 -38.25 -7.31
N LYS A 82 14.56 -38.03 -7.79
CA LYS A 82 15.81 -38.48 -7.16
C LYS A 82 15.88 -37.90 -5.74
N PRO A 83 16.31 -38.66 -4.70
CA PRO A 83 16.36 -38.13 -3.34
C PRO A 83 17.37 -36.98 -3.28
N SER A 84 16.86 -35.75 -3.16
CA SER A 84 17.67 -34.56 -2.94
C SER A 84 18.11 -34.53 -1.48
N GLN A 85 19.38 -34.21 -1.26
CA GLN A 85 19.98 -34.01 0.06
C GLN A 85 19.16 -33.02 0.90
N PRO A 86 19.20 -33.09 2.25
CA PRO A 86 18.41 -32.20 3.09
C PRO A 86 18.82 -30.75 2.84
N ALA A 87 17.97 -30.01 2.11
CA ALA A 87 18.13 -28.59 1.92
C ALA A 87 18.09 -27.95 3.32
N ALA A 88 19.20 -27.35 3.74
CA ALA A 88 19.24 -26.54 4.94
C ALA A 88 18.10 -25.53 4.85
N LYS A 89 17.19 -25.58 5.83
CA LYS A 89 16.04 -24.66 5.90
C LYS A 89 16.58 -23.25 6.05
N ALA A 90 16.73 -22.54 4.94
CA ALA A 90 16.96 -21.11 4.94
C ALA A 90 15.78 -20.46 5.67
N VAL A 91 16.04 -19.86 6.82
CA VAL A 91 15.04 -19.11 7.58
C VAL A 91 14.76 -17.83 6.79
N VAL A 92 13.76 -17.89 5.91
CA VAL A 92 13.24 -16.71 5.21
C VAL A 92 12.52 -15.87 6.25
N LYS A 93 13.12 -14.76 6.67
CA LYS A 93 12.41 -13.79 7.52
C LYS A 93 11.26 -13.18 6.68
N PRO A 94 10.04 -13.09 7.24
CA PRO A 94 8.92 -12.49 6.52
C PRO A 94 9.24 -11.03 6.20
N LYS A 95 9.00 -10.62 4.94
CA LYS A 95 9.18 -9.23 4.53
C LYS A 95 8.10 -8.38 5.20
N LYS A 96 8.48 -7.21 5.73
CA LYS A 96 7.54 -6.19 6.22
C LYS A 96 7.04 -5.38 5.04
N VAL A 97 5.83 -5.69 4.57
CA VAL A 97 5.21 -5.08 3.39
C VAL A 97 3.89 -4.41 3.80
N ILE A 98 3.61 -3.24 3.23
CA ILE A 98 2.34 -2.51 3.37
C ILE A 98 1.84 -2.23 1.95
N TYR A 99 0.52 -2.33 1.75
CA TYR A 99 -0.16 -1.97 0.51
C TYR A 99 -1.03 -0.74 0.78
N LEU A 100 -0.79 0.34 0.03
CA LEU A 100 -1.63 1.54 0.09
C LEU A 100 -2.75 1.44 -0.93
N THR A 101 -3.97 1.67 -0.47
CA THR A 101 -5.17 1.73 -1.30
C THR A 101 -5.90 3.04 -1.09
N PHE A 102 -6.50 3.57 -2.15
CA PHE A 102 -7.27 4.81 -2.12
C PHE A 102 -8.61 4.57 -2.82
N ASP A 103 -9.70 4.91 -2.16
CA ASP A 103 -11.07 4.70 -2.64
C ASP A 103 -11.67 6.04 -3.12
N ASP A 104 -12.81 5.97 -3.81
CA ASP A 104 -13.66 7.10 -4.20
C ASP A 104 -13.08 8.10 -5.22
N GLY A 105 -11.83 7.91 -5.67
CA GLY A 105 -11.23 8.71 -6.74
C GLY A 105 -11.72 8.32 -8.14
N PRO A 106 -11.28 9.02 -9.20
CA PRO A 106 -10.42 10.20 -9.15
C PRO A 106 -11.21 11.46 -8.71
N SER A 107 -10.51 12.35 -8.01
CA SER A 107 -10.95 13.70 -7.65
C SER A 107 -9.83 14.72 -7.92
N THR A 108 -10.07 16.00 -7.62
CA THR A 108 -9.07 17.08 -7.72
C THR A 108 -7.80 16.84 -6.88
N LEU A 109 -7.83 15.89 -5.93
CA LEU A 109 -6.68 15.50 -5.11
C LEU A 109 -5.86 14.35 -5.70
N THR A 110 -6.32 13.70 -6.78
CA THR A 110 -5.66 12.56 -7.39
C THR A 110 -4.25 12.92 -7.85
N VAL A 111 -4.10 13.94 -8.70
CA VAL A 111 -2.78 14.35 -9.22
C VAL A 111 -1.84 14.83 -8.11
N PRO A 112 -2.27 15.68 -7.15
CA PRO A 112 -1.47 15.99 -5.97
C PRO A 112 -0.99 14.75 -5.20
N LEU A 113 -1.85 13.76 -5.00
CA LEU A 113 -1.49 12.50 -4.33
C LEU A 113 -0.49 11.69 -5.16
N LEU A 114 -0.69 11.57 -6.48
CA LEU A 114 0.26 10.91 -7.39
C LEU A 114 1.65 11.55 -7.31
N ASN A 115 1.73 12.89 -7.22
CA ASN A 115 3.00 13.59 -7.06
C ASN A 115 3.71 13.23 -5.75
N VAL A 116 2.96 13.03 -4.66
CA VAL A 116 3.52 12.56 -3.38
C VAL A 116 4.02 11.13 -3.50
N LEU A 117 3.24 10.24 -4.11
CA LEU A 117 3.63 8.84 -4.30
C LEU A 117 4.90 8.72 -5.15
N ASP A 118 5.00 9.49 -6.23
CA ASP A 118 6.21 9.54 -7.08
C ASP A 118 7.42 10.06 -6.32
N LYS A 119 7.26 11.12 -5.51
CA LYS A 119 8.33 11.68 -4.66
C LYS A 119 8.93 10.64 -3.73
N TYR A 120 8.12 9.71 -3.21
CA TYR A 120 8.57 8.64 -2.33
C TYR A 120 8.82 7.31 -3.06
N HIS A 121 8.70 7.28 -4.39
CA HIS A 121 8.84 6.08 -5.22
C HIS A 121 7.93 4.92 -4.80
N VAL A 122 6.70 5.25 -4.37
CA VAL A 122 5.71 4.28 -3.91
C VAL A 122 4.65 4.04 -4.99
N LYS A 123 4.27 2.78 -5.19
CA LYS A 123 3.09 2.40 -5.96
C LYS A 123 1.94 2.03 -5.03
N ALA A 124 0.72 2.21 -5.53
CA ALA A 124 -0.52 2.08 -4.78
C ALA A 124 -1.62 1.51 -5.68
N THR A 125 -2.74 1.12 -5.08
CA THR A 125 -3.94 0.70 -5.79
C THR A 125 -5.04 1.75 -5.60
N PHE A 126 -5.70 2.15 -6.67
CA PHE A 126 -6.80 3.11 -6.62
C PHE A 126 -8.09 2.38 -6.98
N PHE A 127 -9.02 2.29 -6.03
CA PHE A 127 -10.37 1.81 -6.26
C PHE A 127 -11.23 3.00 -6.66
N VAL A 128 -11.52 3.10 -7.96
CA VAL A 128 -12.13 4.30 -8.55
C VAL A 128 -13.62 4.14 -8.80
N VAL A 129 -14.34 5.26 -8.73
CA VAL A 129 -15.76 5.38 -9.06
C VAL A 129 -15.98 5.85 -10.50
N GLY A 130 -17.22 5.71 -10.99
CA GLY A 130 -17.58 6.16 -12.33
C GLY A 130 -17.49 7.67 -12.48
N VAL A 131 -16.79 8.11 -13.54
CA VAL A 131 -16.59 9.54 -13.85
C VAL A 131 -17.11 9.87 -15.24
N ASN A 132 -17.59 11.09 -15.41
CA ASN A 132 -18.07 11.62 -16.69
C ASN A 132 -17.33 12.90 -17.11
N ASP A 133 -16.59 13.52 -16.19
CA ASP A 133 -15.81 14.72 -16.47
C ASP A 133 -14.51 14.38 -17.21
N LYS A 134 -14.12 15.25 -18.17
CA LYS A 134 -12.94 15.01 -19.00
C LYS A 134 -11.64 15.06 -18.20
N ASP A 135 -11.56 15.92 -17.19
CA ASP A 135 -10.37 16.07 -16.36
C ASP A 135 -10.25 14.84 -15.44
N GLU A 136 -11.36 14.36 -14.87
CA GLU A 136 -11.37 13.12 -14.08
C GLU A 136 -11.00 11.88 -14.92
N VAL A 137 -11.46 11.79 -16.17
CA VAL A 137 -11.03 10.74 -17.11
C VAL A 137 -9.53 10.86 -17.42
N SER A 138 -9.01 12.08 -17.54
CA SER A 138 -7.57 12.32 -17.72
C SER A 138 -6.78 11.88 -16.48
N ASP A 139 -7.29 12.16 -15.28
CA ASP A 139 -6.67 11.74 -14.02
C ASP A 139 -6.64 10.22 -13.87
N LEU A 140 -7.71 9.52 -14.27
CA LEU A 140 -7.74 8.06 -14.30
C LEU A 140 -6.61 7.48 -15.20
N LYS A 141 -6.41 8.09 -16.38
CA LYS A 141 -5.32 7.72 -17.29
C LYS A 141 -3.96 8.01 -16.67
N GLU A 142 -3.85 9.08 -15.90
CA GLU A 142 -2.62 9.45 -15.21
C GLU A 142 -2.25 8.43 -14.12
N ILE A 143 -3.22 7.91 -13.36
CA ILE A 143 -3.03 6.82 -12.39
C ILE A 143 -2.37 5.62 -13.10
N ALA A 144 -2.96 5.16 -14.21
CA ALA A 144 -2.44 4.03 -14.99
C ALA A 144 -1.06 4.33 -15.60
N ARG A 145 -0.89 5.50 -16.23
CA ARG A 145 0.36 5.92 -16.88
C ARG A 145 1.54 5.97 -15.91
N ARG A 146 1.29 6.33 -14.65
CA ARG A 146 2.30 6.34 -13.58
C ARG A 146 2.52 4.95 -12.96
N GLY A 147 1.87 3.90 -13.44
CA GLY A 147 2.14 2.51 -13.02
C GLY A 147 1.50 2.12 -11.69
N HIS A 148 0.42 2.80 -11.29
CA HIS A 148 -0.42 2.36 -10.18
C HIS A 148 -1.45 1.32 -10.66
N ALA A 149 -1.94 0.49 -9.74
CA ALA A 149 -3.03 -0.42 -10.04
C ALA A 149 -4.37 0.31 -9.94
N ILE A 150 -5.32 -0.06 -10.80
CA ILE A 150 -6.69 0.46 -10.79
C ILE A 150 -7.64 -0.70 -10.47
N GLY A 151 -8.48 -0.51 -9.47
CA GLY A 151 -9.58 -1.39 -9.10
C GLY A 151 -10.93 -0.69 -9.27
N VAL A 152 -12.00 -1.47 -9.32
CA VAL A 152 -13.38 -0.96 -9.42
C VAL A 152 -13.95 -0.71 -8.03
N HIS A 153 -14.49 0.49 -7.79
CA HIS A 153 -15.22 0.86 -6.58
C HIS A 153 -16.71 1.16 -6.87
N SER A 154 -17.30 0.47 -7.83
CA SER A 154 -18.60 0.75 -8.48
C SER A 154 -18.56 1.91 -9.48
N TYR A 155 -19.53 1.94 -10.40
CA TYR A 155 -19.74 3.08 -11.28
C TYR A 155 -20.59 4.16 -10.61
N THR A 156 -21.70 3.76 -9.96
CA THR A 156 -22.72 4.70 -9.44
C THR A 156 -22.47 5.17 -8.01
N HIS A 157 -21.74 4.39 -7.22
CA HIS A 157 -21.56 4.61 -5.78
C HIS A 157 -22.88 4.71 -4.98
N ASP A 158 -23.97 4.10 -5.47
CA ASP A 158 -25.24 3.95 -4.73
C ASP A 158 -25.47 2.48 -4.35
N TYR A 159 -25.12 2.14 -3.11
CA TYR A 159 -25.24 0.77 -2.59
C TYR A 159 -26.66 0.22 -2.62
N ARG A 160 -27.70 1.06 -2.58
CA ARG A 160 -29.09 0.57 -2.68
C ARG A 160 -29.39 0.05 -4.08
N GLN A 161 -28.80 0.66 -5.11
CA GLN A 161 -28.95 0.23 -6.49
C GLN A 161 -28.05 -0.97 -6.77
N ILE A 162 -26.77 -0.89 -6.38
CA ILE A 162 -25.76 -1.93 -6.62
C ILE A 162 -26.20 -3.27 -6.01
N TYR A 163 -26.75 -3.26 -4.80
CA TYR A 163 -27.16 -4.47 -4.09
C TYR A 163 -28.65 -4.81 -4.23
N ALA A 164 -29.38 -4.16 -5.15
CA ALA A 164 -30.79 -4.48 -5.40
C ALA A 164 -30.98 -5.89 -5.99
N SER A 165 -30.05 -6.34 -6.84
CA SER A 165 -30.01 -7.70 -7.40
C SER A 165 -28.62 -8.02 -7.97
N PRO A 166 -28.31 -9.30 -8.28
CA PRO A 166 -27.09 -9.66 -8.99
C PRO A 166 -26.93 -8.94 -10.34
N GLU A 167 -28.03 -8.75 -11.09
CA GLU A 167 -28.03 -8.04 -12.37
C GLU A 167 -27.67 -6.57 -12.20
N ALA A 168 -28.17 -5.92 -11.13
CA ALA A 168 -27.84 -4.54 -10.83
C ALA A 168 -26.33 -4.38 -10.52
N PHE A 169 -25.76 -5.31 -9.75
CA PHE A 169 -24.33 -5.35 -9.46
C PHE A 169 -23.49 -5.50 -10.74
N PHE A 170 -23.80 -6.49 -11.58
CA PHE A 170 -23.04 -6.72 -12.82
C PHE A 170 -23.20 -5.58 -13.81
N SER A 171 -24.39 -4.97 -13.92
CA SER A 171 -24.59 -3.81 -14.78
C SER A 171 -23.73 -2.62 -14.36
N ASP A 172 -23.59 -2.37 -13.06
CA ASP A 172 -22.74 -1.30 -12.53
C ASP A 172 -21.24 -1.62 -12.75
N PHE A 173 -20.84 -2.86 -12.44
CA PHE A 173 -19.48 -3.34 -12.64
C PHE A 173 -19.04 -3.28 -14.11
N ASP A 174 -19.85 -3.79 -15.04
CA ASP A 174 -19.54 -3.82 -16.47
C ASP A 174 -19.40 -2.42 -17.06
N LYS A 175 -20.20 -1.48 -16.57
CA LYS A 175 -20.10 -0.07 -16.96
C LYS A 175 -18.77 0.53 -16.50
N MET A 176 -18.36 0.28 -15.25
CA MET A 176 -17.07 0.75 -14.76
C MET A 176 -15.89 0.08 -15.47
N HIS A 177 -15.97 -1.23 -15.68
CA HIS A 177 -14.94 -2.00 -16.36
C HIS A 177 -14.75 -1.53 -17.81
N SER A 178 -15.84 -1.16 -18.49
CA SER A 178 -15.78 -0.56 -19.83
C SER A 178 -15.11 0.82 -19.82
N LEU A 179 -15.38 1.66 -18.80
CA LEU A 179 -14.72 2.95 -18.64
C LEU A 179 -13.20 2.80 -18.45
N ILE A 180 -12.76 1.84 -17.65
CA ILE A 180 -11.32 1.61 -17.36
C ILE A 180 -10.56 1.06 -18.58
N LYS A 181 -11.22 0.26 -19.41
CA LYS A 181 -10.56 -0.41 -20.56
C LYS A 181 -10.44 0.46 -21.83
N ASN A 182 -11.17 1.58 -21.91
CA ASN A 182 -11.18 2.48 -23.07
C ASN A 182 -10.10 3.57 -22.96
#